data_AF-A0A8B6DSM4-F1
#
_entry.id   AF-A0A8B6DSM4-F1
#
_cell.length_a   1.000
_cell.length_b   1.000
_cell.length_c   1.000
_cell.angle_alpha   90.00
_cell.angle_beta   90.00
_cell.angle_gamma   90.00
#
_symmetry.space_group_name_H-M   'P 1'
#
loop_
_entity.id
_entity.type
_entity.pdbx_description
1 polymer ?
#
loop_
_entity_poly.entity_id
_entity_poly.type
_entity_poly.pdbx_seq_one_letter_code
_entity_poly.pdbx_strand_id
1 'polypeptide(L)'
;MLNCLHRMKSNNIYEVLLKPKSVELQRSLNRQAHKTSLYEIPNLILRRGQSFDISITFDRTFSEADDEIVLRFVTGRQPMQSKNTVIPVTKVRNLQPGEWGYQITSTEDKKVSLKICTGSSCVVGRYTVYIDTIHRNNDKREEKYRYTHPDDIFIIFNPWCGADTVFLEDENEREEYILNETGRIWMGTVGKFSVRPWNFAQFDDVCLMAALAMLEKSELADSARGDPLLVVRAISSVVSHN
;
A
#
# COMPACT_ATOMS: atom_id res chain seq x y z
N MET A 1 56.85 1.12 -36.51
CA MET A 1 56.99 0.98 -35.05
C MET A 1 55.83 1.74 -34.39
N LEU A 2 54.60 1.29 -34.64
CA LEU A 2 53.36 1.81 -34.05
C LEU A 2 52.48 0.59 -33.79
N ASN A 3 52.05 0.41 -32.54
CA ASN A 3 50.67 0.10 -32.21
C ASN A 3 50.53 0.03 -30.68
N CYS A 4 50.07 1.16 -30.13
CA CYS A 4 49.39 1.24 -28.86
C CYS A 4 48.17 0.32 -28.86
N LEU A 5 48.25 -0.82 -28.18
CA LEU A 5 47.08 -1.55 -27.70
C LEU A 5 46.83 -1.11 -26.26
N HIS A 6 46.21 0.06 -26.12
CA HIS A 6 45.54 0.44 -24.89
C HIS A 6 44.28 -0.44 -24.80
N ARG A 7 44.39 -1.47 -23.97
CA ARG A 7 43.32 -2.39 -23.58
C ARG A 7 42.16 -1.57 -23.03
N MET A 8 41.13 -1.37 -23.85
CA MET A 8 39.82 -0.90 -23.40
C MET A 8 39.35 -1.85 -22.29
N LYS A 9 39.35 -1.37 -21.05
CA LYS A 9 38.50 -1.94 -20.01
C LYS A 9 37.07 -1.72 -20.48
N SER A 10 36.42 -2.78 -20.94
CA SER A 10 34.96 -2.84 -20.97
C SER A 10 34.50 -2.67 -19.52
N ASN A 11 34.24 -1.45 -19.09
CA ASN A 11 33.54 -1.20 -17.83
C ASN A 11 32.18 -1.88 -17.96
N ASN A 12 32.00 -2.96 -17.20
CA ASN A 12 30.80 -3.76 -17.18
C ASN A 12 29.71 -2.92 -16.49
N ILE A 13 28.96 -2.14 -17.26
CA ILE A 13 27.89 -1.23 -16.79
C ILE A 13 26.84 -2.00 -15.96
N TYR A 14 26.77 -3.33 -16.13
CA TYR A 14 25.84 -4.20 -15.41
C TYR A 14 26.16 -4.45 -13.93
N GLU A 15 27.37 -4.13 -13.44
CA GLU A 15 27.80 -4.37 -12.05
C GLU A 15 27.53 -3.21 -11.09
N VAL A 16 27.07 -2.06 -11.59
CA VAL A 16 26.96 -0.83 -10.79
C VAL A 16 25.54 -0.58 -10.27
N LEU A 17 24.51 -0.88 -11.08
CA LEU A 17 23.10 -0.71 -10.71
C LEU A 17 22.69 -1.57 -9.51
N LEU A 18 22.06 -0.95 -8.51
CA LEU A 18 21.43 -1.65 -7.39
C LEU A 18 20.10 -2.26 -7.83
N LYS A 19 19.95 -3.60 -7.82
CA LYS A 19 18.72 -4.27 -8.30
C LYS A 19 18.07 -5.09 -7.19
N PRO A 20 16.78 -4.86 -6.88
CA PRO A 20 16.04 -5.76 -5.99
C PRO A 20 16.01 -7.19 -6.55
N LYS A 21 16.33 -8.17 -5.70
CA LYS A 21 16.26 -9.62 -5.98
C LYS A 21 15.04 -10.25 -5.32
N SER A 22 14.72 -9.84 -4.10
CA SER A 22 13.52 -10.27 -3.40
C SER A 22 12.95 -9.15 -2.54
N VAL A 23 11.63 -9.15 -2.36
CA VAL A 23 10.91 -8.18 -1.53
C VAL A 23 10.00 -8.95 -0.59
N GLU A 24 10.25 -8.82 0.71
CA GLU A 24 9.46 -9.41 1.78
C GLU A 24 8.50 -8.35 2.33
N LEU A 25 7.21 -8.53 2.12
CA LEU A 25 6.16 -7.61 2.57
C LEU A 25 5.78 -7.77 4.07
N GLN A 26 6.50 -8.60 4.83
CA GLN A 26 6.25 -8.90 6.25
C GLN A 26 4.75 -9.16 6.56
N ARG A 27 4.08 -9.93 5.69
CA ARG A 27 2.61 -10.03 5.64
C ARG A 27 1.94 -10.33 6.97
N SER A 28 2.42 -11.36 7.69
CA SER A 28 1.80 -11.78 8.94
C SER A 28 1.85 -10.67 10.00
N LEU A 29 3.03 -10.09 10.24
CA LEU A 29 3.23 -9.03 11.22
C LEU A 29 2.45 -7.77 10.86
N ASN A 30 2.51 -7.35 9.59
CA ASN A 30 1.77 -6.18 9.13
C ASN A 30 0.26 -6.39 9.23
N ARG A 31 -0.27 -7.55 8.82
CA ARG A 31 -1.72 -7.82 8.93
C ARG A 31 -2.20 -7.92 10.37
N GLN A 32 -1.36 -8.37 11.29
CA GLN A 32 -1.66 -8.37 12.72
C GLN A 32 -1.74 -6.93 13.25
N ALA A 33 -0.71 -6.12 12.96
CA ALA A 33 -0.63 -4.73 13.39
C ALA A 33 -1.77 -3.87 12.82
N HIS A 34 -2.17 -4.12 11.57
CA HIS A 34 -3.23 -3.36 10.88
C HIS A 34 -4.64 -3.91 11.12
N LYS A 35 -4.83 -4.93 11.97
CA LYS A 35 -6.15 -5.53 12.23
C LYS A 35 -6.84 -5.98 10.94
N THR A 36 -6.06 -6.65 10.09
CA THR A 36 -6.50 -7.18 8.78
C THR A 36 -6.16 -8.66 8.66
N SER A 37 -5.87 -9.36 9.76
CA SER A 37 -5.54 -10.80 9.76
C SER A 37 -6.74 -11.70 9.49
N LEU A 38 -7.97 -11.21 9.73
CA LEU A 38 -9.19 -11.97 9.53
C LEU A 38 -9.52 -12.22 8.05
N TYR A 39 -9.11 -11.31 7.15
CA TYR A 39 -9.35 -11.47 5.70
C TYR A 39 -8.77 -12.79 5.16
N GLU A 40 -9.52 -13.53 4.37
CA GLU A 40 -9.02 -14.78 3.78
C GLU A 40 -8.10 -14.55 2.58
N ILE A 41 -8.03 -13.31 2.07
CA ILE A 41 -7.18 -12.92 0.96
C ILE A 41 -5.69 -12.98 1.37
N PRO A 42 -4.82 -13.65 0.57
CA PRO A 42 -3.41 -13.85 0.94
C PRO A 42 -2.53 -12.60 0.78
N ASN A 43 -2.96 -11.63 -0.04
CA ASN A 43 -2.25 -10.38 -0.28
C ASN A 43 -2.07 -9.55 1.00
N LEU A 44 -1.13 -8.61 0.97
CA LEU A 44 -0.97 -7.66 2.06
C LEU A 44 -2.15 -6.68 2.05
N ILE A 45 -2.89 -6.61 3.16
CA ILE A 45 -3.96 -5.63 3.37
C ILE A 45 -3.54 -4.73 4.52
N LEU A 46 -3.48 -3.42 4.25
CA LEU A 46 -3.08 -2.39 5.17
C LEU A 46 -4.23 -1.42 5.40
N ARG A 47 -4.21 -0.75 6.54
CA ARG A 47 -5.07 0.41 6.82
C ARG A 47 -4.25 1.69 6.65
N ARG A 48 -4.79 2.68 5.94
CA ARG A 48 -4.10 3.94 5.64
C ARG A 48 -3.70 4.71 6.90
N GLY A 49 -2.71 5.58 6.81
CA GLY A 49 -2.23 6.39 7.95
C GLY A 49 -1.44 5.64 9.02
N GLN A 50 -1.29 4.31 8.90
CA GLN A 50 -0.50 3.49 9.83
C GLN A 50 0.76 2.98 9.13
N SER A 51 1.84 2.83 9.92
CA SER A 51 3.12 2.34 9.41
C SER A 51 3.16 0.83 9.28
N PHE A 52 3.91 0.33 8.30
CA PHE A 52 4.17 -1.07 8.03
C PHE A 52 5.62 -1.29 7.63
N ASP A 53 6.10 -2.53 7.74
CA ASP A 53 7.50 -2.88 7.49
C ASP A 53 7.66 -3.73 6.23
N ILE A 54 8.69 -3.48 5.43
CA ILE A 54 9.11 -4.37 4.34
C ILE A 54 10.61 -4.58 4.39
N SER A 55 11.10 -5.64 3.74
CA SER A 55 12.54 -5.82 3.54
C SER A 55 12.84 -6.10 2.06
N ILE A 56 13.91 -5.50 1.57
CA ILE A 56 14.36 -5.63 0.18
C ILE A 56 15.76 -6.23 0.21
N THR A 57 15.94 -7.36 -0.45
CA THR A 57 17.26 -7.94 -0.68
C THR A 57 17.72 -7.58 -2.08
N PHE A 58 18.87 -6.94 -2.20
CA PHE A 58 19.47 -6.49 -3.46
C PHE A 58 20.53 -7.46 -3.97
N ASP A 59 21.02 -7.24 -5.20
CA ASP A 59 22.13 -7.99 -5.80
C ASP A 59 23.50 -7.61 -5.26
N ARG A 60 23.64 -6.40 -4.72
CA ARG A 60 24.81 -5.90 -3.99
C ARG A 60 24.41 -5.12 -2.74
N THR A 61 25.39 -4.79 -1.91
CA THR A 61 25.22 -3.94 -0.72
C THR A 61 24.71 -2.56 -1.14
N PHE A 62 23.76 -2.04 -0.37
CA PHE A 62 23.20 -0.70 -0.52
C PHE A 62 24.15 0.34 0.10
N SER A 63 24.49 1.40 -0.64
CA SER A 63 25.31 2.53 -0.17
C SER A 63 24.45 3.77 -0.08
N GLU A 64 24.18 4.30 1.12
CA GLU A 64 23.41 5.54 1.27
C GLU A 64 24.07 6.77 0.61
N ALA A 65 25.37 6.72 0.35
CA ALA A 65 26.09 7.81 -0.32
C ALA A 65 25.80 7.84 -1.83
N ASP A 66 25.65 6.67 -2.45
CA ASP A 66 25.62 6.52 -3.91
C ASP A 66 24.25 6.05 -4.43
N ASP A 67 23.45 5.41 -3.58
CA ASP A 67 22.18 4.79 -3.92
C ASP A 67 21.00 5.51 -3.28
N GLU A 68 19.92 5.60 -4.04
CA GLU A 68 18.63 6.08 -3.59
C GLU A 68 17.55 5.06 -3.92
N ILE A 69 16.65 4.82 -2.96
CA ILE A 69 15.46 3.99 -3.12
C ILE A 69 14.23 4.91 -3.17
N VAL A 70 13.39 4.74 -4.17
CA VAL A 70 12.09 5.40 -4.28
C VAL A 70 11.04 4.32 -4.45
N LEU A 71 10.18 4.14 -3.44
CA LEU A 71 9.02 3.27 -3.56
C LEU A 71 7.95 4.04 -4.34
N ARG A 72 7.24 3.38 -5.27
CA ARG A 72 6.09 3.99 -5.95
C ARG A 72 4.86 3.11 -5.76
N PHE A 73 3.84 3.69 -5.17
CA PHE A 73 2.53 3.08 -5.00
C PHE A 73 1.62 3.63 -6.09
N VAL A 74 1.08 2.75 -6.93
CA VAL A 74 0.27 3.14 -8.09
C VAL A 74 -1.11 2.49 -7.98
N THR A 75 -2.17 3.29 -8.14
CA THR A 75 -3.55 2.83 -8.04
C THR A 75 -4.44 3.48 -9.10
N GLY A 76 -5.64 2.94 -9.31
CA GLY A 76 -6.63 3.47 -10.25
C GLY A 76 -6.38 3.07 -11.72
N ARG A 77 -7.34 3.44 -12.57
CA ARG A 77 -7.40 3.10 -14.00
C ARG A 77 -6.50 4.00 -14.85
N GLN A 78 -6.40 5.27 -14.47
CA GLN A 78 -5.58 6.27 -15.13
C GLN A 78 -4.65 6.95 -14.10
N PRO A 79 -3.60 6.23 -13.65
CA PRO A 79 -2.74 6.69 -12.58
C PRO A 79 -1.95 7.94 -13.00
N MET A 80 -2.02 9.00 -12.19
CA MET A 80 -1.33 10.27 -12.38
C MET A 80 -0.89 10.84 -11.03
N GLN A 81 0.32 11.41 -10.98
CA GLN A 81 0.82 12.01 -9.75
C GLN A 81 -0.02 13.22 -9.31
N SER A 82 -0.48 14.05 -10.25
CA SER A 82 -1.37 15.20 -9.96
C SER A 82 -2.75 14.80 -9.41
N LYS A 83 -3.11 13.53 -9.51
CA LYS A 83 -4.36 12.96 -8.96
C LYS A 83 -4.13 12.14 -7.69
N ASN A 84 -2.90 12.15 -7.14
CA ASN A 84 -2.50 11.33 -6.00
C ASN A 84 -2.73 9.82 -6.21
N THR A 85 -2.64 9.35 -7.47
CA THR A 85 -2.78 7.93 -7.84
C THR A 85 -1.47 7.29 -8.33
N VAL A 86 -0.41 8.11 -8.47
CA VAL A 86 1.00 7.67 -8.48
C VAL A 86 1.69 8.37 -7.32
N ILE A 87 2.05 7.61 -6.29
CA ILE A 87 2.64 8.16 -5.06
C ILE A 87 4.10 7.72 -4.98
N PRO A 88 5.06 8.60 -5.29
CA PRO A 88 6.46 8.37 -4.96
C PRO A 88 6.66 8.57 -3.45
N VAL A 89 7.31 7.61 -2.82
CA VAL A 89 7.61 7.60 -1.39
C VAL A 89 9.13 7.53 -1.24
N THR A 90 9.68 8.57 -0.62
CA THR A 90 11.11 8.78 -0.45
C THR A 90 11.51 8.65 1.02
N LYS A 91 12.82 8.57 1.26
CA LYS A 91 13.38 8.52 2.61
C LYS A 91 13.10 9.84 3.32
N VAL A 92 12.56 9.78 4.53
CA VAL A 92 12.34 10.93 5.41
C VAL A 92 13.23 10.82 6.66
N ARG A 93 13.58 11.97 7.26
CA ARG A 93 14.36 11.99 8.51
C ARG A 93 13.56 11.43 9.68
N ASN A 94 12.31 11.87 9.80
CA ASN A 94 11.38 11.45 10.85
C ASN A 94 10.09 11.01 10.17
N LEU A 95 9.73 9.74 10.32
CA LEU A 95 8.47 9.23 9.77
C LEU A 95 7.30 9.74 10.63
N GLN A 96 6.43 10.54 10.02
CA GLN A 96 5.23 11.05 10.69
C GLN A 96 4.06 10.09 10.45
N PRO A 97 3.22 9.82 11.47
CA PRO A 97 1.97 9.11 11.28
C PRO A 97 1.06 9.87 10.30
N GLY A 98 0.42 9.16 9.38
CA GLY A 98 -0.51 9.79 8.44
C GLY A 98 0.14 10.50 7.25
N GLU A 99 1.46 10.42 7.08
CA GLU A 99 2.17 11.01 5.95
C GLU A 99 2.94 9.97 5.15
N TRP A 100 3.01 10.16 3.83
CA TRP A 100 3.81 9.29 2.97
C TRP A 100 5.29 9.51 3.20
N GLY A 101 6.00 8.44 3.57
CA GLY A 101 7.44 8.44 3.70
C GLY A 101 7.94 7.06 4.09
N TYR A 102 9.25 6.88 4.05
CA TYR A 102 9.87 5.71 4.68
C TYR A 102 11.13 6.09 5.45
N GLN A 103 11.49 5.25 6.42
CA GLN A 103 12.79 5.25 7.08
C GLN A 103 13.46 3.90 6.88
N ILE A 104 14.79 3.93 6.78
CA ILE A 104 15.61 2.71 6.81
C ILE A 104 15.77 2.32 8.27
N THR A 105 15.31 1.12 8.63
CA THR A 105 15.38 0.61 10.00
C THR A 105 16.60 -0.28 10.23
N SER A 106 17.07 -0.97 9.20
CA SER A 106 18.29 -1.78 9.23
C SER A 106 18.88 -1.91 7.83
N THR A 107 20.21 -2.00 7.76
CA THR A 107 20.97 -2.38 6.56
C THR A 107 21.93 -3.49 6.95
N GLU A 108 21.64 -4.71 6.48
CA GLU A 108 22.39 -5.93 6.79
C GLU A 108 22.85 -6.58 5.50
N ASP A 109 24.15 -6.47 5.18
CA ASP A 109 24.73 -6.93 3.92
C ASP A 109 23.98 -6.39 2.69
N LYS A 110 23.24 -7.24 1.97
CA LYS A 110 22.43 -6.87 0.80
C LYS A 110 20.96 -6.61 1.13
N LYS A 111 20.55 -6.74 2.39
CA LYS A 111 19.18 -6.58 2.86
C LYS A 111 19.00 -5.19 3.47
N VAL A 112 18.00 -4.46 3.01
CA VAL A 112 17.56 -3.18 3.58
C VAL A 112 16.13 -3.36 4.10
N SER A 113 15.92 -3.04 5.37
CA SER A 113 14.60 -3.04 6.00
C SER A 113 14.06 -1.62 6.07
N LEU A 114 12.82 -1.43 5.66
CA LEU A 114 12.15 -0.15 5.57
C LEU A 114 10.90 -0.16 6.43
N LYS A 115 10.70 0.90 7.20
CA LYS A 115 9.41 1.24 7.80
C LYS A 115 8.77 2.34 6.97
N ILE A 116 7.55 2.10 6.50
CA ILE A 116 6.83 2.96 5.57
C ILE A 116 5.55 3.41 6.23
N CYS A 117 5.17 4.68 6.08
CA CYS A 117 3.85 5.16 6.45
C CYS A 117 3.10 5.65 5.20
N THR A 118 1.79 5.42 5.19
CA THR A 118 0.90 5.88 4.14
C THR A 118 0.21 7.17 4.58
N GLY A 119 -0.22 7.99 3.63
CA GLY A 119 -1.06 9.16 3.95
C GLY A 119 -2.39 8.75 4.59
N SER A 120 -2.85 9.41 5.66
CA SER A 120 -4.14 9.09 6.30
C SER A 120 -5.36 9.38 5.41
N SER A 121 -5.19 10.21 4.37
CA SER A 121 -6.20 10.53 3.37
C SER A 121 -5.96 9.84 2.02
N CYS A 122 -5.02 8.89 1.94
CA CYS A 122 -4.71 8.25 0.66
C CYS A 122 -5.93 7.47 0.13
N VAL A 123 -5.93 7.29 -1.18
CA VAL A 123 -6.93 6.49 -1.89
C VAL A 123 -6.99 5.08 -1.28
N VAL A 124 -8.20 4.58 -1.07
CA VAL A 124 -8.39 3.16 -0.71
C VAL A 124 -8.52 2.35 -2.00
N GLY A 125 -7.93 1.15 -2.00
CA GLY A 125 -8.03 0.23 -3.12
C GLY A 125 -6.79 -0.62 -3.31
N ARG A 126 -6.71 -1.19 -4.52
CA ARG A 126 -5.60 -2.00 -5.01
C ARG A 126 -4.44 -1.11 -5.44
N TYR A 127 -3.24 -1.48 -5.02
CA TYR A 127 -2.00 -0.79 -5.32
C TYR A 127 -0.97 -1.75 -5.91
N THR A 128 -0.42 -1.38 -7.06
CA THR A 128 0.80 -2.00 -7.58
C THR A 128 2.00 -1.26 -6.99
N VAL A 129 2.99 -2.03 -6.52
CA VAL A 129 4.19 -1.52 -5.87
C VAL A 129 5.38 -1.62 -6.81
N TYR A 130 6.05 -0.49 -7.01
CA TYR A 130 7.35 -0.44 -7.70
C TYR A 130 8.44 -0.01 -6.74
N ILE A 131 9.64 -0.51 -6.97
CA ILE A 131 10.85 -0.10 -6.27
C ILE A 131 11.82 0.40 -7.32
N ASP A 132 11.99 1.71 -7.35
CA ASP A 132 12.94 2.36 -8.21
C ASP A 132 14.24 2.60 -7.44
N THR A 133 15.35 2.18 -8.01
CA THR A 133 16.69 2.46 -7.50
C THR A 133 17.39 3.43 -8.43
N ILE A 134 18.09 4.39 -7.84
CA ILE A 134 18.92 5.36 -8.56
C ILE A 134 20.33 5.23 -8.01
N HIS A 135 21.30 4.90 -8.85
CA HIS A 135 22.71 4.91 -8.49
C HIS A 135 23.40 6.12 -9.12
N ARG A 136 24.17 6.84 -8.31
CA ARG A 136 24.98 7.99 -8.73
C ARG A 136 26.45 7.59 -8.76
N ASN A 137 27.04 7.56 -9.94
CA ASN A 137 28.48 7.30 -10.05
C ASN A 137 29.30 8.58 -9.76
N ASN A 138 30.63 8.41 -9.64
CA ASN A 138 31.58 9.51 -9.42
C ASN A 138 31.53 10.64 -10.48
N ASP A 139 31.11 10.32 -11.71
CA ASP A 139 30.94 11.27 -12.81
C ASP A 139 29.55 11.96 -12.79
N LYS A 140 28.79 11.79 -11.70
CA LYS A 140 27.42 12.30 -11.50
C LYS A 140 26.40 11.80 -12.53
N ARG A 141 26.67 10.67 -13.19
CA ARG A 141 25.66 10.01 -14.02
C ARG A 141 24.70 9.23 -13.14
N GLU A 142 23.40 9.39 -13.39
CA GLU A 142 22.35 8.63 -12.72
C GLU A 142 21.98 7.42 -13.56
N GLU A 143 22.10 6.22 -12.99
CA GLU A 143 21.59 4.99 -13.55
C GLU A 143 20.35 4.57 -12.77
N LYS A 144 19.27 4.20 -13.47
CA LYS A 144 17.96 3.92 -12.85
C LYS A 144 17.52 2.50 -13.16
N TYR A 145 16.98 1.81 -12.17
CA TYR A 145 16.35 0.50 -12.34
C TYR A 145 14.98 0.48 -11.66
N ARG A 146 14.03 -0.22 -12.27
CA ARG A 146 12.67 -0.39 -11.73
C ARG A 146 12.40 -1.87 -11.52
N TYR A 147 12.09 -2.22 -10.29
CA TYR A 147 11.48 -3.50 -9.94
C TYR A 147 9.97 -3.33 -9.79
N THR A 148 9.20 -4.29 -10.31
CA THR A 148 7.75 -4.39 -10.10
C THR A 148 7.49 -5.57 -9.19
N HIS A 149 6.83 -5.34 -8.06
CA HIS A 149 6.42 -6.43 -7.19
C HIS A 149 5.30 -7.23 -7.87
N PRO A 150 5.35 -8.58 -7.88
CA PRO A 150 4.34 -9.40 -8.56
C PRO A 150 2.96 -9.33 -7.90
N ASP A 151 2.92 -9.10 -6.58
CA ASP A 151 1.67 -9.05 -5.84
C ASP A 151 1.19 -7.62 -5.67
N ASP A 152 -0.11 -7.39 -5.88
CA ASP A 152 -0.72 -6.15 -5.43
C ASP A 152 -0.87 -6.14 -3.90
N ILE A 153 -0.88 -4.93 -3.33
CA ILE A 153 -1.29 -4.69 -1.95
C ILE A 153 -2.62 -3.95 -1.93
N PHE A 154 -3.35 -4.07 -0.82
CA PHE A 154 -4.60 -3.36 -0.62
C PHE A 154 -4.45 -2.37 0.52
N ILE A 155 -4.92 -1.15 0.31
CA ILE A 155 -5.01 -0.13 1.37
C ILE A 155 -6.48 0.18 1.60
N ILE A 156 -6.96 0.05 2.83
CA ILE A 156 -8.34 0.33 3.23
C ILE A 156 -8.39 1.45 4.29
N PHE A 157 -9.60 1.91 4.60
CA PHE A 157 -9.84 2.90 5.64
C PHE A 157 -9.34 2.44 7.02
N ASN A 158 -8.98 3.40 7.87
CA ASN A 158 -8.38 3.14 9.17
C ASN A 158 -9.14 3.74 10.37
N PRO A 159 -10.09 2.99 10.95
CA PRO A 159 -10.76 3.38 12.19
C PRO A 159 -9.85 3.52 13.42
N TRP A 160 -8.61 3.01 13.38
CA TRP A 160 -7.64 3.10 14.48
C TRP A 160 -6.72 4.32 14.36
N CYS A 161 -6.75 5.05 13.24
CA CYS A 161 -5.88 6.20 13.01
C CYS A 161 -6.63 7.50 13.33
N GLY A 162 -6.20 8.22 14.37
CA GLY A 162 -6.80 9.52 14.75
C GLY A 162 -6.78 10.60 13.67
N ALA A 163 -5.95 10.44 12.64
CA ALA A 163 -5.87 11.34 11.49
C ALA A 163 -6.73 10.89 10.29
N ASP A 164 -7.40 9.74 10.38
CA ASP A 164 -8.34 9.26 9.37
C ASP A 164 -9.74 9.79 9.66
N THR A 165 -10.46 10.20 8.62
CA THR A 165 -11.85 10.66 8.70
C THR A 165 -12.80 9.65 9.33
N VAL A 166 -12.48 8.35 9.26
CA VAL A 166 -13.32 7.27 9.85
C VAL A 166 -12.86 6.82 11.24
N PHE A 167 -12.02 7.61 11.91
CA PHE A 167 -11.53 7.29 13.25
C PHE A 167 -12.66 7.03 14.25
N LEU A 168 -12.52 5.97 15.04
CA LEU A 168 -13.39 5.64 16.16
C LEU A 168 -12.53 5.47 17.41
N GLU A 169 -12.77 6.28 18.44
CA GLU A 169 -11.97 6.27 19.67
C GLU A 169 -12.23 5.01 20.51
N ASP A 170 -13.49 4.60 20.64
CA ASP A 170 -13.87 3.43 21.45
C ASP A 170 -13.45 2.12 20.77
N GLU A 171 -12.78 1.25 21.51
CA GLU A 171 -12.36 -0.08 21.06
C GLU A 171 -13.58 -0.99 20.86
N ASN A 172 -14.63 -0.85 21.68
CA ASN A 172 -15.87 -1.65 21.55
C ASN A 172 -16.63 -1.28 20.29
N GLU A 173 -16.64 -0.01 19.90
CA GLU A 173 -17.24 0.43 18.64
C GLU A 173 -16.46 -0.10 17.44
N ARG A 174 -15.12 -0.13 17.52
CA ARG A 174 -14.28 -0.74 16.47
C ARG A 174 -14.51 -2.24 16.37
N GLU A 175 -14.68 -2.92 17.50
CA GLU A 175 -15.02 -4.34 17.51
C GLU A 175 -16.40 -4.57 16.86
N GLU A 176 -17.44 -3.86 17.29
CA GLU A 176 -18.81 -4.05 16.80
C GLU A 176 -19.02 -3.59 15.35
N TYR A 177 -18.50 -2.42 14.96
CA TYR A 177 -18.81 -1.84 13.66
C TYR A 177 -17.84 -2.24 12.54
N ILE A 178 -16.66 -2.79 12.89
CA ILE A 178 -15.62 -3.12 11.91
C ILE A 178 -15.27 -4.60 11.92
N LEU A 179 -15.08 -5.20 13.10
CA LEU A 179 -14.56 -6.57 13.23
C LEU A 179 -15.66 -7.62 13.41
N ASN A 180 -16.84 -7.26 13.91
CA ASN A 180 -17.95 -8.18 14.02
C ASN A 180 -18.53 -8.51 12.63
N GLU A 181 -18.53 -9.80 12.29
CA GLU A 181 -19.01 -10.30 11.01
C GLU A 181 -20.49 -10.70 11.03
N THR A 182 -21.13 -10.61 12.19
CA THR A 182 -22.53 -10.98 12.36
C THR A 182 -23.32 -9.87 13.02
N GLY A 183 -24.60 -9.78 12.69
CA GLY A 183 -25.44 -8.70 13.19
C GLY A 183 -26.91 -9.10 13.25
N ARG A 184 -27.72 -8.10 13.55
CA ARG A 184 -29.17 -8.24 13.71
C ARG A 184 -29.88 -7.15 12.91
N ILE A 185 -30.80 -7.56 12.04
CA ILE A 185 -31.67 -6.65 11.29
C ILE A 185 -33.03 -6.65 11.98
N TRP A 186 -33.43 -5.48 12.46
CA TRP A 186 -34.75 -5.25 13.05
C TRP A 186 -35.75 -4.94 11.95
N MET A 187 -36.90 -5.61 11.98
CA MET A 187 -37.95 -5.51 10.97
C MET A 187 -39.32 -5.37 11.63
N GLY A 188 -40.30 -4.83 10.91
CA GLY A 188 -41.66 -4.64 11.41
C GLY A 188 -41.91 -3.22 11.94
N THR A 189 -42.83 -3.09 12.89
CA THR A 189 -43.26 -1.79 13.44
C THR A 189 -42.96 -1.68 14.93
N VAL A 190 -43.03 -0.46 15.45
CA VAL A 190 -42.99 -0.20 16.89
C VAL A 190 -44.13 -0.99 17.57
N GLY A 191 -43.79 -1.90 18.48
CA GLY A 191 -44.73 -2.79 19.19
C GLY A 191 -44.96 -4.17 18.57
N LYS A 192 -44.54 -4.39 17.31
CA LYS A 192 -44.57 -5.70 16.64
C LYS A 192 -43.37 -5.83 15.69
N PHE A 193 -42.20 -6.06 16.28
CA PHE A 193 -40.96 -6.24 15.54
C PHE A 193 -40.51 -7.71 15.54
N SER A 194 -39.68 -8.04 14.56
CA SER A 194 -38.90 -9.27 14.54
C SER A 194 -37.43 -8.94 14.33
N VAL A 195 -36.56 -9.83 14.79
CA VAL A 195 -35.11 -9.70 14.65
C VAL A 195 -34.61 -10.82 13.78
N ARG A 196 -33.93 -10.49 12.69
CA ARG A 196 -33.29 -11.45 11.80
C ARG A 196 -31.78 -11.43 12.03
N PRO A 197 -31.14 -12.56 12.37
CA PRO A 197 -29.69 -12.64 12.35
C PRO A 197 -29.19 -12.45 10.92
N TRP A 198 -28.07 -11.77 10.76
CA TRP A 198 -27.44 -11.50 9.48
C TRP A 198 -25.95 -11.81 9.56
N ASN A 199 -25.42 -12.45 8.52
CA ASN A 199 -23.99 -12.69 8.35
C ASN A 199 -23.45 -11.68 7.34
N PHE A 200 -22.63 -10.74 7.81
CA PHE A 200 -21.93 -9.77 6.95
C PHE A 200 -20.75 -10.42 6.25
N ALA A 201 -20.00 -11.29 6.95
CA ALA A 201 -18.89 -12.07 6.42
C ALA A 201 -17.88 -11.24 5.60
N GLN A 202 -17.59 -10.01 6.03
CA GLN A 202 -16.77 -9.07 5.27
C GLN A 202 -15.32 -9.55 5.04
N PHE A 203 -14.86 -10.54 5.81
CA PHE A 203 -13.50 -11.08 5.71
C PHE A 203 -13.38 -12.31 4.80
N ASP A 204 -14.49 -12.89 4.36
CA ASP A 204 -14.49 -13.96 3.34
C ASP A 204 -13.76 -13.52 2.07
N ASP A 205 -13.12 -14.48 1.41
CA ASP A 205 -12.21 -14.28 0.27
C ASP A 205 -12.74 -13.40 -0.87
N VAL A 206 -14.05 -13.44 -1.14
CA VAL A 206 -14.68 -12.68 -2.22
C VAL A 206 -15.03 -11.24 -1.85
N CYS A 207 -15.21 -10.92 -0.57
CA CYS A 207 -15.92 -9.72 -0.13
C CYS A 207 -15.15 -8.43 -0.44
N LEU A 208 -13.86 -8.37 -0.09
CA LEU A 208 -13.03 -7.20 -0.41
C LEU A 208 -12.88 -7.02 -1.93
N MET A 209 -12.66 -8.10 -2.69
CA MET A 209 -12.52 -8.02 -4.14
C MET A 209 -13.81 -7.55 -4.81
N ALA A 210 -14.97 -8.01 -4.34
CA ALA A 210 -16.27 -7.55 -4.81
C ALA A 210 -16.49 -6.06 -4.50
N ALA A 211 -16.15 -5.60 -3.29
CA ALA A 211 -16.24 -4.19 -2.91
C ALA A 211 -15.38 -3.29 -3.80
N LEU A 212 -14.14 -3.72 -4.08
CA LEU A 212 -13.25 -3.00 -5.00
C LEU A 212 -13.78 -3.01 -6.44
N ALA A 213 -14.32 -4.13 -6.90
CA ALA A 213 -14.93 -4.23 -8.24
C ALA A 213 -16.16 -3.32 -8.38
N MET A 214 -16.97 -3.17 -7.33
CA MET A 214 -18.09 -2.20 -7.32
C MET A 214 -17.57 -0.76 -7.43
N LEU A 215 -16.49 -0.41 -6.73
CA LEU A 215 -15.86 0.91 -6.85
C LEU A 215 -15.28 1.15 -8.25
N GLU A 216 -14.72 0.13 -8.89
CA GLU A 216 -14.22 0.22 -10.27
C GLU A 216 -15.33 0.41 -11.31
N LYS A 217 -16.49 -0.21 -11.09
CA LYS A 217 -17.69 -0.04 -11.92
C LYS A 217 -18.42 1.27 -11.67
N SER A 218 -18.23 1.88 -10.50
CA SER A 218 -18.82 3.18 -10.20
C SER A 218 -18.24 4.30 -11.06
N GLU A 219 -18.99 5.39 -11.20
CA GLU A 219 -18.53 6.62 -11.84
C GLU A 219 -17.57 7.43 -10.95
N LEU A 220 -17.24 6.94 -9.75
CA LEU A 220 -16.34 7.62 -8.83
C LEU A 220 -14.91 7.64 -9.39
N ALA A 221 -14.36 8.85 -9.50
CA ALA A 221 -12.98 9.06 -9.88
C ALA A 221 -12.02 8.38 -8.89
N ASP A 222 -10.94 7.77 -9.39
CA ASP A 222 -10.01 7.01 -8.55
C ASP A 222 -9.43 7.85 -7.40
N SER A 223 -9.13 9.13 -7.66
CA SER A 223 -8.62 10.08 -6.66
C SER A 223 -9.63 10.41 -5.56
N ALA A 224 -10.92 10.23 -5.81
CA ALA A 224 -11.99 10.52 -4.87
C ALA A 224 -12.29 9.33 -3.93
N ARG A 225 -11.69 8.15 -4.19
CA ARG A 225 -11.86 6.96 -3.35
C ARG A 225 -11.23 7.09 -1.96
N GLY A 226 -10.45 8.14 -1.70
CA GLY A 226 -9.98 8.47 -0.35
C GLY A 226 -11.06 9.08 0.55
N ASP A 227 -12.20 9.51 0.02
CA ASP A 227 -13.28 10.11 0.80
C ASP A 227 -14.36 9.07 1.14
N PRO A 228 -14.60 8.76 2.43
CA PRO A 228 -15.57 7.76 2.83
C PRO A 228 -17.02 8.13 2.43
N LEU A 229 -17.38 9.41 2.42
CA LEU A 229 -18.72 9.86 2.02
C LEU A 229 -18.97 9.60 0.54
N LEU A 230 -17.97 9.89 -0.31
CA LEU A 230 -18.06 9.63 -1.74
C LEU A 230 -18.06 8.14 -2.05
N VAL A 231 -17.24 7.35 -1.32
CA VAL A 231 -17.22 5.89 -1.43
C VAL A 231 -18.58 5.28 -1.08
N VAL A 232 -19.17 5.67 0.05
CA VAL A 232 -20.48 5.15 0.47
C VAL A 232 -21.57 5.50 -0.55
N ARG A 233 -21.60 6.73 -1.07
CA ARG A 233 -22.54 7.14 -2.12
C ARG A 233 -22.36 6.31 -3.39
N ALA A 234 -21.12 6.11 -3.83
CA ALA A 234 -20.81 5.37 -5.04
C ALA A 234 -21.22 3.89 -4.93
N ILE A 235 -20.86 3.22 -3.83
CA ILE A 235 -21.23 1.82 -3.59
C ILE A 235 -22.74 1.67 -3.47
N SER A 236 -23.40 2.55 -2.69
CA SER A 236 -24.87 2.49 -2.52
C SER A 236 -25.58 2.62 -3.86
N SER A 237 -25.12 3.55 -4.71
CA SER A 237 -25.65 3.72 -6.07
C SER A 237 -25.50 2.44 -6.89
N VAL A 238 -24.33 1.81 -6.92
CA VAL A 238 -24.08 0.57 -7.67
C VAL A 238 -24.94 -0.59 -7.18
N VAL A 239 -25.15 -0.71 -5.87
CA VAL A 239 -25.98 -1.78 -5.28
C VAL A 239 -27.48 -1.55 -5.56
N SER A 240 -27.93 -0.30 -5.55
CA SER A 240 -29.34 0.04 -5.81
C SER A 240 -29.71 0.15 -7.29
N HIS A 241 -28.72 0.14 -8.19
CA HIS A 241 -28.97 0.17 -9.63
C HIS A 241 -29.56 -1.17 -10.08
N ASN A 242 -30.84 -1.13 -10.45
CA ASN A 242 -31.53 -2.18 -11.22
C ASN A 242 -31.14 -2.12 -12.69
#